data_AF-H3B6R7-F1
#
_entry.id   AF-H3B6R7-F1
#
_cell.length_a   1.000
_cell.length_b   1.000
_cell.length_c   1.000
_cell.angle_alpha   90.00
_cell.angle_beta   90.00
_cell.angle_gamma   90.00
#
_symmetry.space_group_name_H-M   'P 1'
#
loop_
_entity.id
_entity.type
_entity.pdbx_description
1 polymer ?
#
loop_
_entity_poly.entity_id
_entity_poly.type
_entity_poly.pdbx_seq_one_letter_code
_entity_poly.pdbx_strand_id
1 'polypeptide(L)'
;IQQAVVFIEDAIQCGTINHRVDLKSLQLYRWYYSKICQWILNLTIAVILALAFIEKPSSLTVTSDVRYRSNPWDPPCGLTESFEMICFLIFIADASIKSYLIGWDEFKKTKWLIAYIVVLAASFVDWMVSLCFLCNEAVRIRRILRPFFLLQNSSLMKKTLKCIRRTLPEIASVLLLLALHLCLFTMFGMLLFARVKDRQGNKEWTEYFQNLPEALTSLLVLLTTANNPDVMIPAYSRKRAYCFFFILYSIIGKYGALLLGLICNVDLNVSLTVSDGLTGTFFLMNLMTAIIYNQFRGYLLVS
;
A
#
# COMPACT_ATOMS: atom_id res chain seq x y z
N ILE A 1 -11.39 21.46 38.08
CA ILE A 1 -12.30 20.31 37.81
C ILE A 1 -12.22 19.88 36.34
N GLN A 2 -12.51 20.73 35.35
CA GLN A 2 -12.52 20.34 33.93
C GLN A 2 -11.19 19.77 33.41
N GLN A 3 -10.06 20.35 33.81
CA GLN A 3 -8.73 19.84 33.45
C GLN A 3 -8.48 18.41 33.98
N ALA A 4 -8.88 18.13 35.23
CA ALA A 4 -8.70 16.81 35.83
C ALA A 4 -9.55 15.75 35.11
N VAL A 5 -10.77 16.09 34.69
CA VAL A 5 -11.64 15.19 33.91
C VAL A 5 -10.99 14.83 32.58
N VAL A 6 -10.46 15.81 31.83
CA VAL A 6 -9.80 15.56 30.54
C VAL A 6 -8.57 14.66 30.70
N PHE A 7 -7.75 14.88 31.74
CA PHE A 7 -6.58 14.03 31.98
C PHE A 7 -6.95 12.59 32.39
N ILE A 8 -8.05 12.40 33.13
CA ILE A 8 -8.55 11.06 33.45
C ILE A 8 -9.10 10.38 32.18
N GLU A 9 -9.86 11.10 31.36
CA GLU A 9 -10.36 10.59 30.07
C GLU A 9 -9.20 10.21 29.13
N ASP A 10 -8.17 11.04 29.03
CA ASP A 10 -6.96 10.76 28.24
C ASP A 10 -6.19 9.56 28.77
N ALA A 11 -6.06 9.42 30.09
CA ALA A 11 -5.41 8.27 30.70
C ALA A 11 -6.16 6.95 30.39
N ILE A 12 -7.50 6.98 30.40
CA ILE A 12 -8.33 5.83 30.01
C ILE A 12 -8.15 5.49 28.52
N GLN A 13 -7.99 6.50 27.67
CA GLN A 13 -7.83 6.33 26.22
C GLN A 13 -6.36 6.18 25.76
N CYS A 14 -5.41 6.11 26.70
CA CYS A 14 -3.96 6.09 26.44
C CYS A 14 -3.48 7.25 25.54
N GLY A 15 -4.05 8.46 25.73
CA GLY A 15 -3.67 9.69 25.06
C GLY A 15 -2.42 10.35 25.64
N THR A 16 -1.73 11.19 24.85
CA THR A 16 -0.56 11.96 25.29
C THR A 16 -0.94 13.37 25.70
N ILE A 17 -0.41 13.86 26.82
CA ILE A 17 -0.72 15.18 27.41
C ILE A 17 0.13 16.29 26.77
N ASN A 18 -0.10 16.57 25.48
CA ASN A 18 0.63 17.62 24.74
C ASN A 18 -0.29 18.74 24.20
N HIS A 19 -1.46 18.96 24.81
CA HIS A 19 -2.44 19.96 24.35
C HIS A 19 -2.48 21.20 25.26
N ARG A 20 -2.89 22.36 24.72
CA ARG A 20 -3.06 23.59 25.50
C ARG A 20 -4.14 23.45 26.57
N VAL A 21 -3.89 23.98 27.77
CA VAL A 21 -4.72 23.75 28.97
C VAL A 21 -5.68 24.91 29.29
N ASP A 22 -5.98 25.76 28.31
CA ASP A 22 -6.94 26.86 28.48
C ASP A 22 -8.38 26.35 28.59
N LEU A 23 -9.27 27.05 29.31
CA LEU A 23 -10.67 26.64 29.48
C LEU A 23 -11.39 26.43 28.13
N LYS A 24 -11.16 27.34 27.18
CA LYS A 24 -11.74 27.26 25.82
C LYS A 24 -11.12 26.11 25.01
N SER A 25 -9.82 25.85 25.15
CA SER A 25 -9.16 24.75 24.43
C SER A 25 -9.60 23.39 24.97
N LEU A 26 -9.83 23.26 26.28
CA LEU A 26 -10.37 22.03 26.90
C LEU A 26 -11.82 21.75 26.47
N GLN A 27 -12.66 22.79 26.34
CA GLN A 27 -14.01 22.63 25.77
C GLN A 27 -13.97 22.18 24.30
N LEU A 28 -13.12 22.82 23.50
CA LEU A 28 -12.91 22.46 22.10
C LEU A 28 -12.35 21.04 21.95
N TYR A 29 -11.44 20.63 22.84
CA TYR A 29 -10.87 19.28 22.90
C TYR A 29 -11.95 18.23 23.14
N ARG A 30 -12.80 18.43 24.17
CA ARG A 30 -13.90 17.50 24.47
C ARG A 30 -14.93 17.43 23.34
N TRP A 31 -15.23 18.54 22.68
CA TRP A 31 -16.10 18.56 21.51
C TRP A 31 -15.47 17.79 20.33
N TYR A 32 -14.20 18.03 20.04
CA TYR A 32 -13.47 17.36 18.95
C TYR A 32 -13.34 15.84 19.16
N TYR A 33 -13.05 15.40 20.38
CA TYR A 33 -12.98 13.97 20.74
C TYR A 33 -14.35 13.34 21.05
N SER A 34 -15.45 14.08 20.86
CA SER A 34 -16.79 13.51 20.99
C SER A 34 -17.04 12.41 19.94
N LYS A 35 -17.85 11.41 20.30
CA LYS A 35 -18.20 10.29 19.41
C LYS A 35 -18.76 10.76 18.06
N ILE A 36 -19.54 11.86 18.06
CA ILE A 36 -20.17 12.40 16.87
C ILE A 36 -19.13 13.02 15.93
N CYS A 37 -18.22 13.87 16.45
CA CYS A 37 -17.19 14.48 15.62
C CYS A 37 -16.23 13.43 15.04
N GLN A 38 -15.81 12.45 15.83
CA GLN A 38 -14.95 11.36 15.36
C GLN A 38 -15.67 10.47 14.33
N TRP A 39 -16.97 10.23 14.50
CA TRP A 39 -17.76 9.47 13.53
C TRP A 39 -17.90 10.22 12.19
N ILE A 40 -18.14 11.55 12.23
CA ILE A 40 -18.17 12.39 11.03
C ILE A 40 -16.83 12.34 10.29
N LEU A 41 -15.70 12.48 11.00
CA LEU A 41 -14.38 12.40 10.38
C LEU A 41 -14.12 11.04 9.73
N ASN A 42 -14.48 9.95 10.41
CA ASN A 42 -14.36 8.59 9.85
C ASN A 42 -15.27 8.39 8.64
N LEU A 43 -16.50 8.94 8.67
CA LEU A 43 -17.41 8.92 7.54
C LEU A 43 -16.83 9.70 6.34
N THR A 44 -16.26 10.89 6.56
CA THR A 44 -15.60 11.67 5.51
C THR A 44 -14.43 10.90 4.89
N ILE A 45 -13.61 10.21 5.69
CA ILE A 45 -12.54 9.33 5.20
C ILE A 45 -13.11 8.16 4.38
N ALA A 46 -14.21 7.55 4.84
CA ALA A 46 -14.85 6.47 4.10
C ALA A 46 -15.40 6.97 2.75
N VAL A 47 -16.02 8.15 2.71
CA VAL A 47 -16.54 8.78 1.49
C VAL A 47 -15.42 9.10 0.50
N ILE A 48 -14.31 9.70 0.94
CA ILE A 48 -13.22 10.07 0.01
C ILE A 48 -12.54 8.84 -0.60
N LEU A 49 -12.46 7.74 0.16
CA LEU A 49 -11.97 6.45 -0.33
C LEU A 49 -12.99 5.80 -1.27
N ALA A 50 -14.28 5.83 -0.94
CA ALA A 50 -15.36 5.27 -1.76
C ALA A 50 -15.54 6.00 -3.11
N LEU A 51 -15.19 7.28 -3.20
CA LEU A 51 -15.25 8.04 -4.47
C LEU A 51 -14.42 7.39 -5.59
N ALA A 52 -13.37 6.62 -5.25
CA ALA A 52 -12.58 5.89 -6.23
C ALA A 52 -13.36 4.80 -7.00
N PHE A 53 -14.54 4.37 -6.52
CA PHE A 53 -15.41 3.44 -7.27
C PHE A 53 -16.25 4.13 -8.34
N ILE A 54 -16.57 5.42 -8.13
CA ILE A 54 -17.45 6.23 -8.98
C ILE A 54 -16.62 6.99 -10.03
N GLU A 55 -15.42 7.43 -9.67
CA GLU A 55 -14.49 8.12 -10.55
C GLU A 55 -14.02 7.27 -11.74
N LYS A 56 -13.57 7.94 -12.80
CA LYS A 56 -12.99 7.26 -13.98
C LYS A 56 -11.65 6.57 -13.65
N PRO A 57 -11.44 5.29 -14.01
CA PRO A 57 -12.41 4.37 -14.60
C PRO A 57 -13.42 3.85 -13.56
N SER A 58 -14.71 3.97 -13.84
CA SER A 58 -15.73 3.56 -12.88
C SER A 58 -15.78 2.04 -12.75
N SER A 59 -15.94 1.57 -11.51
CA SER A 59 -16.06 0.14 -11.17
C SER A 59 -17.52 -0.34 -11.16
N LEU A 60 -18.46 0.53 -11.50
CA LEU A 60 -19.90 0.24 -11.56
C LEU A 60 -20.25 -0.53 -12.84
N THR A 61 -19.72 -1.75 -12.97
CA THR A 61 -20.08 -2.69 -14.04
C THR A 61 -20.43 -4.05 -13.43
N VAL A 62 -21.42 -4.73 -14.01
CA VAL A 62 -21.92 -6.03 -13.50
C VAL A 62 -20.83 -7.10 -13.50
N THR A 63 -19.96 -7.09 -14.52
CA THR A 63 -18.82 -7.98 -14.63
C THR A 63 -17.52 -7.19 -14.71
N SER A 64 -16.45 -7.77 -14.14
CA SER A 64 -15.08 -7.29 -14.31
C SER A 64 -14.40 -7.90 -15.55
N ASP A 65 -14.97 -8.93 -16.18
CA ASP A 65 -14.38 -9.56 -17.37
C ASP A 65 -14.42 -8.61 -18.57
N VAL A 66 -13.25 -8.30 -19.13
CA VAL A 66 -13.07 -7.41 -20.29
C VAL A 66 -13.88 -7.90 -21.50
N ARG A 67 -14.08 -9.21 -21.65
CA ARG A 67 -14.78 -9.81 -22.80
C ARG A 67 -16.28 -9.50 -22.83
N TYR A 68 -16.90 -9.37 -21.65
CA TYR A 68 -18.35 -9.21 -21.50
C TYR A 68 -18.72 -7.89 -20.81
N ARG A 69 -17.76 -6.97 -20.67
CA ARG A 69 -17.95 -5.72 -19.93
C ARG A 69 -18.86 -4.76 -20.69
N SER A 70 -19.95 -4.36 -20.04
CA SER A 70 -20.78 -3.24 -20.49
C SER A 70 -20.03 -1.91 -20.36
N ASN A 71 -20.35 -0.92 -21.20
CA ASN A 71 -19.74 0.40 -21.11
C ASN A 71 -19.87 0.97 -19.68
N PRO A 72 -18.76 1.40 -19.06
CA PRO A 72 -18.78 1.97 -17.72
C PRO A 72 -19.58 3.27 -17.71
N TRP A 73 -20.31 3.51 -16.61
CA TRP A 73 -21.00 4.78 -16.40
C TRP A 73 -19.99 5.88 -16.10
N ASP A 74 -19.97 6.93 -16.90
CA ASP A 74 -19.10 8.08 -16.71
C ASP A 74 -19.83 9.19 -15.94
N PRO A 75 -19.32 9.63 -14.78
CA PRO A 75 -19.93 10.72 -14.04
C PRO A 75 -19.80 12.05 -14.81
N PRO A 76 -20.78 12.96 -14.70
CA PRO A 76 -20.67 14.30 -15.25
C PRO A 76 -19.49 15.05 -14.62
N CYS A 77 -18.82 15.91 -15.41
CA CYS A 77 -17.74 16.75 -14.91
C CYS A 77 -18.23 17.62 -13.74
N GLY A 78 -17.45 17.66 -12.66
CA GLY A 78 -17.76 18.46 -11.46
C GLY A 78 -18.51 17.72 -10.35
N LEU A 79 -19.24 16.62 -10.62
CA LEU A 79 -19.95 15.91 -9.55
C LEU A 79 -18.95 15.30 -8.56
N THR A 80 -18.00 14.51 -9.03
CA THR A 80 -16.97 13.91 -8.16
C THR A 80 -16.11 14.98 -7.50
N GLU A 81 -15.72 16.00 -8.24
CA GLU A 81 -14.90 17.11 -7.74
C GLU A 81 -15.62 17.91 -6.64
N SER A 82 -16.95 18.03 -6.70
CA SER A 82 -17.75 18.72 -5.68
C SER A 82 -17.77 17.97 -4.34
N PHE A 83 -17.93 16.64 -4.37
CA PHE A 83 -17.85 15.81 -3.16
C PHE A 83 -16.45 15.84 -2.56
N GLU A 84 -15.42 15.85 -3.40
CA GLU A 84 -14.04 15.95 -2.93
C GLU A 84 -13.74 17.28 -2.27
N MET A 85 -14.30 18.38 -2.78
CA MET A 85 -14.18 19.69 -2.12
C MET A 85 -14.79 19.71 -0.75
N ILE A 86 -15.99 19.17 -0.60
CA ILE A 86 -16.65 19.09 0.71
C ILE A 86 -15.77 18.30 1.68
N CYS A 87 -15.18 17.18 1.24
CA CYS A 87 -14.25 16.40 2.06
C CYS A 87 -12.98 17.19 2.41
N PHE A 88 -12.38 17.92 1.46
CA PHE A 88 -11.18 18.73 1.73
C PHE A 88 -11.45 19.87 2.70
N LEU A 89 -12.60 20.54 2.61
CA LEU A 89 -12.99 21.58 3.57
C LEU A 89 -13.07 21.01 5.00
N ILE A 90 -13.64 19.81 5.15
CA ILE A 90 -13.69 19.11 6.44
C ILE A 90 -12.28 18.76 6.93
N PHE A 91 -11.37 18.30 6.06
CA PHE A 91 -9.99 18.01 6.43
C PHE A 91 -9.17 19.26 6.79
N ILE A 92 -9.43 20.40 6.13
CA ILE A 92 -8.84 21.69 6.49
C ILE A 92 -9.31 22.13 7.88
N ALA A 93 -10.62 21.98 8.16
CA ALA A 93 -11.17 22.23 9.50
C ALA A 93 -10.53 21.30 10.55
N ASP A 94 -10.39 20.00 10.27
CA ASP A 94 -9.71 19.05 11.16
C ASP A 94 -8.24 19.42 11.42
N ALA A 95 -7.49 19.74 10.36
CA ALA A 95 -6.09 20.12 10.46
C ALA A 95 -5.90 21.41 11.27
N SER A 96 -6.76 22.41 11.06
CA SER A 96 -6.72 23.68 11.81
C SER A 96 -7.06 23.49 13.28
N ILE A 97 -8.10 22.72 13.61
CA ILE A 97 -8.48 22.39 15.00
C ILE A 97 -7.33 21.66 15.71
N LYS A 98 -6.74 20.64 15.07
CA LYS A 98 -5.58 19.90 15.61
C LYS A 98 -4.39 20.82 15.84
N SER A 99 -4.07 21.68 14.87
CA SER A 99 -2.94 22.61 14.97
C SER A 99 -3.14 23.63 16.11
N TYR A 100 -4.39 24.08 16.31
CA TYR A 100 -4.74 24.97 17.42
C TYR A 100 -4.62 24.28 18.79
N LEU A 101 -5.16 23.06 18.92
CA LEU A 101 -5.17 22.29 20.17
C LEU A 101 -3.77 21.91 20.66
N ILE A 102 -2.88 21.51 19.75
CA ILE A 102 -1.50 21.08 20.07
C ILE A 102 -0.59 22.28 20.40
N GLY A 103 -0.83 23.44 19.78
CA GLY A 103 0.00 24.62 19.94
C GLY A 103 1.23 24.63 19.02
N TRP A 104 1.78 25.82 18.78
CA TRP A 104 2.77 26.08 17.72
C TRP A 104 4.14 25.42 17.96
N ASP A 105 4.56 25.32 19.22
CA ASP A 105 5.88 24.76 19.57
C ASP A 105 5.93 23.24 19.42
N GLU A 106 4.87 22.56 19.84
CA GLU A 106 4.72 21.11 19.71
C GLU A 106 4.30 20.70 18.29
N PHE A 107 3.60 21.58 17.56
CA PHE A 107 3.26 21.39 16.16
C PHE A 107 4.51 21.10 15.30
N LYS A 108 5.57 21.91 15.46
CA LYS A 108 6.82 21.76 14.68
C LYS A 108 7.56 20.45 14.97
N LYS A 109 7.36 19.85 16.15
CA LYS A 109 7.99 18.58 16.53
C LYS A 109 7.23 17.38 15.94
N THR A 110 5.93 17.52 15.70
CA THR A 110 5.07 16.42 15.26
C THR A 110 5.12 16.22 13.74
N LYS A 111 6.06 15.39 13.27
CA LYS A 111 6.25 15.10 11.83
C LYS A 111 4.98 14.61 11.10
N TRP A 112 4.12 13.87 11.78
CA TRP A 112 2.85 13.37 11.21
C TRP A 112 1.88 14.50 10.87
N LEU A 113 1.84 15.56 11.67
CA LEU A 113 0.94 16.69 11.46
C LEU A 113 1.45 17.60 10.33
N ILE A 114 2.78 17.78 10.25
CA ILE A 114 3.42 18.46 9.11
C ILE A 114 3.14 17.70 7.81
N ALA A 115 3.34 16.38 7.81
CA ALA A 115 3.04 15.54 6.65
C ALA A 115 1.56 15.63 6.23
N TYR A 116 0.64 15.69 7.19
CA TYR A 116 -0.78 15.89 6.90
C TYR A 116 -1.08 17.21 6.20
N ILE A 117 -0.50 18.32 6.64
CA ILE A 117 -0.68 19.62 6.00
C ILE A 117 -0.06 19.64 4.60
N VAL A 118 1.13 19.06 4.43
CA VAL A 118 1.78 18.96 3.11
C VAL A 118 0.94 18.14 2.13
N VAL A 119 0.44 16.97 2.55
CA VAL A 119 -0.42 16.12 1.73
C VAL A 119 -1.75 16.81 1.40
N LEU A 120 -2.34 17.53 2.36
CA LEU A 120 -3.57 18.28 2.14
C LEU A 120 -3.36 19.43 1.14
N ALA A 121 -2.27 20.17 1.27
CA ALA A 121 -1.92 21.24 0.32
C ALA A 121 -1.65 20.70 -1.09
N ALA A 122 -0.88 19.61 -1.22
CA ALA A 122 -0.64 18.97 -2.52
C ALA A 122 -1.95 18.47 -3.16
N SER A 123 -2.84 17.88 -2.37
CA SER A 123 -4.16 17.40 -2.85
C SER A 123 -5.07 18.54 -3.31
N PHE A 124 -4.99 19.70 -2.64
CA PHE A 124 -5.75 20.89 -3.00
C PHE A 124 -5.23 21.54 -4.30
N VAL A 125 -3.91 21.59 -4.48
CA VAL A 125 -3.29 22.08 -5.73
C VAL A 125 -3.71 21.19 -6.91
N ASP A 126 -3.61 19.87 -6.76
CA ASP A 126 -4.01 18.91 -7.79
C ASP A 126 -5.51 19.05 -8.13
N TRP A 127 -6.36 19.31 -7.13
CA TRP A 127 -7.78 19.59 -7.35
C TRP A 127 -8.03 20.88 -8.16
N MET A 128 -7.30 21.96 -7.84
CA MET A 128 -7.38 23.21 -8.60
C MET A 128 -6.93 23.02 -10.05
N VAL A 129 -5.86 22.26 -10.26
CA VAL A 129 -5.33 21.91 -11.58
C VAL A 129 -6.38 21.12 -12.37
N SER A 130 -6.99 20.08 -11.77
CA SER A 130 -8.07 19.31 -12.40
C SER A 130 -9.29 20.16 -12.80
N LEU A 131 -9.64 21.19 -12.01
CA LEU A 131 -10.68 22.14 -12.39
C LEU A 131 -10.26 23.04 -13.56
N CYS A 132 -9.03 23.55 -13.56
CA CYS A 132 -8.50 24.37 -14.65
C CYS A 132 -8.51 23.62 -15.99
N PHE A 133 -8.22 22.31 -15.97
CA PHE A 133 -8.24 21.45 -17.15
C PHE A 133 -9.62 20.85 -17.48
N LEU A 134 -10.72 21.36 -16.90
CA LEU A 134 -12.10 20.90 -17.17
C LEU A 134 -12.25 19.37 -17.06
N CYS A 135 -11.62 18.77 -16.05
CA CYS A 135 -11.63 17.32 -15.78
C CYS A 135 -10.97 16.43 -16.86
N ASN A 136 -10.17 17.01 -17.76
CA ASN A 136 -9.59 16.30 -18.91
C ASN A 136 -8.16 15.76 -18.67
N GLU A 137 -7.83 15.45 -17.41
CA GLU A 137 -6.52 14.93 -17.00
C GLU A 137 -6.49 13.41 -16.97
N ALA A 138 -5.45 12.83 -17.57
CA ALA A 138 -5.24 11.39 -17.60
C ALA A 138 -4.76 10.81 -16.26
N VAL A 139 -3.98 11.58 -15.48
CA VAL A 139 -3.34 11.12 -14.24
C VAL A 139 -3.69 12.07 -13.10
N ARG A 140 -4.34 11.55 -12.05
CA ARG A 140 -4.73 12.31 -10.86
C ARG A 140 -3.90 11.86 -9.66
N ILE A 141 -2.90 12.66 -9.26
CA ILE A 141 -1.91 12.30 -8.24
C ILE A 141 -2.57 12.20 -6.84
N ARG A 142 -3.52 13.07 -6.58
CA ARG A 142 -4.37 13.12 -5.37
C ARG A 142 -4.97 11.78 -4.94
N ARG A 143 -5.22 10.87 -5.87
CA ARG A 143 -5.77 9.52 -5.61
C ARG A 143 -4.85 8.65 -4.76
N ILE A 144 -3.54 8.75 -4.98
CA ILE A 144 -2.51 8.00 -4.25
C ILE A 144 -2.35 8.55 -2.84
N LEU A 145 -2.67 9.83 -2.64
CA LEU A 145 -2.57 10.52 -1.37
C LEU A 145 -3.73 10.22 -0.39
N ARG A 146 -4.92 9.84 -0.87
CA ARG A 146 -6.10 9.56 -0.01
C ARG A 146 -5.87 8.53 1.11
N PRO A 147 -5.21 7.38 0.85
CA PRO A 147 -4.71 6.46 1.87
C PRO A 147 -4.09 7.12 3.10
N PHE A 148 -3.39 8.23 2.91
CA PHE A 148 -2.70 8.94 3.97
C PHE A 148 -3.67 9.55 5.00
N PHE A 149 -4.86 9.99 4.59
CA PHE A 149 -5.84 10.58 5.52
C PHE A 149 -6.34 9.55 6.55
N LEU A 150 -6.53 8.32 6.11
CA LEU A 150 -6.90 7.20 6.97
C LEU A 150 -5.77 6.83 7.93
N LEU A 151 -4.54 6.78 7.40
CA LEU A 151 -3.33 6.52 8.17
C LEU A 151 -3.08 7.60 9.23
N GLN A 152 -3.35 8.87 8.91
CA GLN A 152 -3.20 9.98 9.83
C GLN A 152 -4.20 9.93 10.99
N ASN A 153 -5.43 9.42 10.77
CA ASN A 153 -6.43 9.34 11.83
C ASN A 153 -6.19 8.15 12.79
N SER A 154 -5.71 7.01 12.27
CA SER A 154 -5.51 5.80 13.06
C SER A 154 -4.16 5.78 13.80
N SER A 155 -4.20 5.77 15.13
CA SER A 155 -3.00 5.62 15.96
C SER A 155 -2.36 4.23 15.81
N LEU A 156 -3.16 3.18 15.60
CA LEU A 156 -2.70 1.82 15.37
C LEU A 156 -1.87 1.73 14.10
N MET A 157 -2.32 2.36 13.00
CA MET A 157 -1.61 2.31 11.73
C MET A 157 -0.26 3.03 11.76
N LYS A 158 -0.16 4.12 12.53
CA LYS A 158 1.14 4.78 12.76
C LYS A 158 2.12 3.87 13.51
N LYS A 159 1.62 3.11 14.49
CA LYS A 159 2.43 2.13 15.24
C LYS A 159 2.87 0.97 14.33
N THR A 160 1.97 0.43 13.51
CA THR A 160 2.32 -0.66 12.57
C THR A 160 3.32 -0.21 11.52
N LEU A 161 3.17 0.99 10.94
CA LEU A 161 4.15 1.53 10.00
C LEU A 161 5.51 1.81 10.64
N LYS A 162 5.52 2.26 11.90
CA LYS A 162 6.77 2.41 12.65
C LYS A 162 7.45 1.06 12.88
N CYS A 163 6.68 -0.01 13.09
CA CYS A 163 7.18 -1.38 13.17
C CYS A 163 7.75 -1.84 11.81
N ILE A 164 6.99 -1.70 10.72
CA ILE A 164 7.45 -2.04 9.36
C ILE A 164 8.74 -1.29 9.01
N ARG A 165 8.83 0.00 9.34
CA ARG A 165 10.05 0.79 9.11
C ARG A 165 11.24 0.25 9.89
N ARG A 166 11.03 -0.30 11.09
CA ARG A 166 12.09 -0.89 11.92
C ARG A 166 12.57 -2.24 11.41
N THR A 167 11.70 -3.05 10.81
CA THR A 167 12.06 -4.36 10.25
C THR A 167 12.65 -4.26 8.83
N LEU A 168 12.38 -3.16 8.12
CA LEU A 168 12.91 -2.89 6.77
C LEU A 168 14.44 -3.09 6.60
N PRO A 169 15.33 -2.61 7.50
CA PRO A 169 16.77 -2.87 7.36
C PRO A 169 17.14 -4.36 7.42
N GLU A 170 16.46 -5.15 8.25
CA GLU A 170 16.71 -6.59 8.37
C GLU A 170 16.24 -7.32 7.11
N ILE A 171 15.04 -6.97 6.63
CA ILE A 171 14.47 -7.47 5.37
C ILE A 171 15.41 -7.15 4.19
N ALA A 172 16.01 -5.95 4.16
CA ALA A 172 16.91 -5.54 3.08
C ALA A 172 18.15 -6.44 2.97
N SER A 173 18.70 -6.90 4.11
CA SER A 173 19.87 -7.78 4.11
C SER A 173 19.57 -9.17 3.49
N VAL A 174 18.41 -9.75 3.82
CA VAL A 174 17.97 -11.04 3.28
C VAL A 174 17.55 -10.91 1.81
N LEU A 175 16.92 -9.80 1.45
CA LEU A 175 16.56 -9.50 0.06
C LEU A 175 17.81 -9.34 -0.82
N LEU A 176 18.89 -8.76 -0.29
CA LEU A 176 20.18 -8.70 -0.99
C LEU A 176 20.78 -10.09 -1.20
N LEU A 177 20.76 -10.96 -0.18
CA LEU A 177 21.20 -12.35 -0.31
C LEU A 177 20.37 -13.10 -1.36
N LEU A 178 19.05 -12.90 -1.36
CA LEU A 178 18.13 -13.50 -2.33
C LEU A 178 18.38 -12.99 -3.76
N ALA A 179 18.65 -11.69 -3.92
CA ALA A 179 19.00 -11.10 -5.20
C ALA A 179 20.33 -11.65 -5.74
N LEU A 180 21.34 -11.84 -4.87
CA LEU A 180 22.60 -12.49 -5.25
C LEU A 180 22.38 -13.95 -5.67
N HIS A 181 21.56 -14.70 -4.92
CA HIS A 181 21.15 -16.07 -5.27
C HIS A 181 20.50 -16.11 -6.67
N LEU A 182 19.54 -15.23 -6.94
CA LEU A 182 18.91 -15.10 -8.25
C LEU A 182 19.95 -14.81 -9.35
N CYS A 183 20.79 -13.79 -9.18
CA CYS A 183 21.76 -13.39 -10.18
C CYS A 183 22.78 -14.49 -10.50
N LEU A 184 23.30 -15.18 -9.47
CA LEU A 184 24.25 -16.28 -9.65
C LEU A 184 23.62 -17.43 -10.42
N PHE A 185 22.43 -17.89 -10.01
CA PHE A 185 21.75 -18.98 -10.67
C PHE A 185 21.26 -18.62 -12.08
N THR A 186 20.91 -17.35 -12.34
CA THR A 186 20.61 -16.88 -13.70
C THR A 186 21.84 -17.00 -14.60
N MET A 187 23.02 -16.55 -14.15
CA MET A 187 24.26 -16.65 -14.92
C MET A 187 24.66 -18.11 -15.17
N PHE A 188 24.58 -18.96 -14.14
CA PHE A 188 24.83 -20.41 -14.29
C PHE A 188 23.81 -21.07 -15.23
N GLY A 189 22.53 -20.76 -15.09
CA GLY A 189 21.46 -21.29 -15.94
C GLY A 189 21.67 -20.90 -17.40
N MET A 190 21.98 -19.63 -17.68
CA MET A 190 22.29 -19.20 -19.04
C MET A 190 23.53 -19.90 -19.61
N LEU A 191 24.61 -20.07 -18.85
CA LEU A 191 25.79 -20.80 -19.34
C LEU A 191 25.51 -22.29 -19.60
N LEU A 192 24.73 -22.92 -18.71
CA LEU A 192 24.41 -24.35 -18.79
C LEU A 192 23.46 -24.65 -19.95
N PHE A 193 22.49 -23.77 -20.21
CA PHE A 193 21.44 -23.95 -21.21
C PHE A 193 21.72 -23.23 -22.54
N ALA A 194 22.59 -22.22 -22.61
CA ALA A 194 22.99 -21.58 -23.87
C ALA A 194 23.69 -22.56 -24.82
N ARG A 195 24.54 -23.45 -24.29
CA ARG A 195 25.21 -24.50 -25.11
C ARG A 195 24.25 -25.54 -25.68
N VAL A 196 23.04 -25.66 -25.13
CA VAL A 196 22.02 -26.60 -25.62
C VAL A 196 21.29 -26.04 -26.85
N LYS A 197 21.18 -24.70 -26.95
CA LYS A 197 20.50 -23.98 -28.04
C LYS A 197 21.08 -24.30 -29.43
N ASP A 198 22.39 -24.53 -29.52
CA ASP A 198 23.09 -24.72 -30.80
C ASP A 198 22.94 -26.13 -31.40
N ARG A 199 22.53 -27.15 -30.61
CA ARG A 199 22.60 -28.56 -31.04
C ARG A 199 21.30 -29.12 -31.61
N GLN A 200 20.16 -28.52 -31.31
CA GLN A 200 18.86 -28.95 -31.83
C GLN A 200 17.88 -27.79 -31.75
N GLY A 201 17.41 -27.31 -32.91
CA GLY A 201 16.51 -26.16 -33.06
C GLY A 201 15.10 -26.32 -32.48
N ASN A 202 14.97 -26.85 -31.26
CA ASN A 202 13.71 -26.94 -30.53
C ASN A 202 13.38 -25.56 -29.94
N LYS A 203 12.24 -25.00 -30.36
CA LYS A 203 11.76 -23.65 -30.01
C LYS A 203 11.22 -23.50 -28.58
N GLU A 204 11.04 -24.59 -27.83
CA GLU A 204 10.50 -24.54 -26.46
C GLU A 204 11.56 -24.06 -25.45
N TRP A 205 12.83 -24.33 -25.71
CA TRP A 205 13.96 -23.95 -24.86
C TRP A 205 14.26 -22.47 -24.85
N THR A 206 13.91 -21.84 -25.96
CA THR A 206 14.08 -20.43 -26.21
C THR A 206 13.18 -19.55 -25.34
N GLU A 207 12.17 -20.09 -24.67
CA GLU A 207 11.23 -19.25 -23.94
C GLU A 207 11.74 -18.80 -22.55
N TYR A 208 12.56 -19.62 -21.88
CA TYR A 208 12.91 -19.38 -20.47
C TYR A 208 14.32 -18.83 -20.22
N PHE A 209 15.36 -19.32 -20.92
CA PHE A 209 16.78 -18.97 -20.65
C PHE A 209 17.46 -18.29 -21.85
N GLN A 210 16.70 -17.49 -22.60
CA GLN A 210 17.16 -16.87 -23.83
C GLN A 210 18.10 -15.69 -23.60
N ASN A 211 17.66 -14.72 -22.79
CA ASN A 211 18.44 -13.56 -22.38
C ASN A 211 18.34 -13.38 -20.87
N LEU A 212 19.18 -12.49 -20.35
CA LEU A 212 19.28 -12.20 -18.92
C LEU A 212 17.93 -11.85 -18.25
N PRO A 213 17.11 -10.91 -18.78
CA PRO A 213 15.85 -10.57 -18.14
C PRO A 213 14.84 -11.72 -18.14
N GLU A 214 14.69 -12.46 -19.24
CA GLU A 214 13.76 -13.62 -19.30
C GLU A 214 14.20 -14.76 -18.38
N ALA A 215 15.51 -15.01 -18.28
CA ALA A 215 16.07 -16.02 -17.37
C ALA A 215 15.90 -15.62 -15.91
N LEU A 216 16.08 -14.32 -15.60
CA LEU A 216 15.87 -13.78 -14.26
C LEU A 216 14.41 -13.84 -13.84
N THR A 217 13.46 -13.46 -14.72
CA THR A 217 12.02 -13.57 -14.43
C THR A 217 11.58 -15.02 -14.28
N SER A 218 12.05 -15.92 -15.15
CA SER A 218 11.74 -17.35 -15.07
C SER A 218 12.17 -17.97 -13.74
N LEU A 219 13.37 -17.63 -13.26
CA LEU A 219 13.86 -18.07 -11.95
C LEU A 219 13.16 -17.35 -10.79
N LEU A 220 12.84 -16.07 -10.90
CA LEU A 220 12.07 -15.34 -9.90
C LEU A 220 10.67 -15.94 -9.70
N VAL A 221 9.99 -16.34 -10.77
CA VAL A 221 8.70 -17.05 -10.73
C VAL A 221 8.87 -18.48 -10.17
N LEU A 222 10.01 -19.12 -10.45
CA LEU A 222 10.34 -20.43 -9.86
C LEU A 222 10.62 -20.34 -8.36
N LEU A 223 11.17 -19.22 -7.87
CA LEU A 223 11.37 -18.98 -6.44
C LEU A 223 10.04 -19.01 -5.68
N THR A 224 8.97 -18.48 -6.28
CA THR A 224 7.59 -18.54 -5.77
C THR A 224 6.87 -19.84 -6.15
N THR A 225 7.54 -20.77 -6.85
CA THR A 225 7.05 -22.07 -7.31
C THR A 225 5.86 -22.04 -8.27
N ALA A 226 5.58 -20.90 -8.90
CA ALA A 226 4.39 -20.74 -9.75
C ALA A 226 4.51 -21.44 -11.13
N ASN A 227 5.73 -21.74 -11.58
CA ASN A 227 6.01 -22.38 -12.88
C ASN A 227 6.74 -23.74 -12.75
N ASN A 228 6.64 -24.41 -11.60
CA ASN A 228 7.15 -25.77 -11.41
C ASN A 228 6.02 -26.77 -11.75
N PRO A 229 6.19 -27.73 -12.68
CA PRO A 229 7.44 -28.18 -13.30
C PRO A 229 7.79 -27.57 -14.67
N ASP A 230 6.95 -26.68 -15.22
CA ASP A 230 7.02 -26.19 -16.61
C ASP A 230 8.39 -25.68 -17.03
N VAL A 231 9.06 -24.89 -16.17
CA VAL A 231 10.41 -24.35 -16.46
C VAL A 231 11.51 -25.43 -16.52
N MET A 232 11.28 -26.59 -15.90
CA MET A 232 12.25 -27.69 -15.81
C MET A 232 12.06 -28.76 -16.90
N ILE A 233 10.82 -28.99 -17.36
CA ILE A 233 10.46 -30.01 -18.37
C ILE A 233 11.38 -30.01 -19.59
N PRO A 234 11.64 -28.86 -20.28
CA PRO A 234 12.46 -28.88 -21.47
C PRO A 234 13.87 -29.44 -21.16
N ALA A 235 14.46 -29.06 -20.02
CA ALA A 235 15.76 -29.55 -19.57
C ALA A 235 15.78 -31.00 -19.15
N TYR A 236 14.77 -31.41 -18.41
CA TYR A 236 14.64 -32.78 -17.95
C TYR A 236 14.49 -33.78 -19.11
N SER A 237 13.75 -33.40 -20.16
CA SER A 237 13.51 -34.25 -21.33
C SER A 237 14.80 -34.57 -22.13
N ARG A 238 15.80 -33.67 -22.08
CA ARG A 238 17.10 -33.87 -22.75
C ARG A 238 18.03 -34.76 -21.96
N LYS A 239 18.25 -34.40 -20.69
CA LYS A 239 19.04 -35.19 -19.75
C LYS A 239 18.43 -35.04 -18.37
N ARG A 240 18.13 -36.17 -17.74
CA ARG A 240 17.60 -36.20 -16.36
C ARG A 240 18.51 -35.46 -15.37
N ALA A 241 19.83 -35.41 -15.62
CA ALA A 241 20.80 -34.71 -14.77
C ALA A 241 20.53 -33.20 -14.61
N TYR A 242 19.85 -32.54 -15.54
CA TYR A 242 19.54 -31.11 -15.40
C TYR A 242 18.54 -30.82 -14.27
N CYS A 243 17.80 -31.81 -13.74
CA CYS A 243 16.91 -31.59 -12.60
C CYS A 243 17.66 -31.14 -11.34
N PHE A 244 18.92 -31.55 -11.17
CA PHE A 244 19.73 -31.17 -10.01
C PHE A 244 19.90 -29.66 -9.88
N PHE A 245 20.02 -28.94 -11.00
CA PHE A 245 20.11 -27.48 -11.01
C PHE A 245 18.86 -26.83 -10.38
N PHE A 246 17.66 -27.23 -10.84
CA PHE A 246 16.39 -26.68 -10.37
C PHE A 246 16.05 -27.10 -8.93
N ILE A 247 16.42 -28.32 -8.54
CA ILE A 247 16.27 -28.80 -7.15
C ILE A 247 17.16 -27.99 -6.22
N LEU A 248 18.45 -27.83 -6.56
CA LEU A 248 19.42 -27.07 -5.76
C LEU A 248 18.99 -25.60 -5.64
N TYR A 249 18.57 -24.98 -6.75
CA TYR A 249 18.04 -23.63 -6.77
C TYR A 249 16.84 -23.46 -5.83
N SER A 250 15.88 -24.39 -5.91
CA SER A 250 14.64 -24.34 -5.12
C SER A 250 14.89 -24.56 -3.63
N ILE A 251 15.81 -25.45 -3.27
CA ILE A 251 16.21 -25.69 -1.88
C ILE A 251 16.79 -24.40 -1.30
N ILE A 252 17.86 -23.87 -1.91
CA ILE A 252 18.57 -22.70 -1.39
C ILE A 252 17.64 -21.46 -1.35
N GLY A 253 16.88 -21.24 -2.42
CA GLY A 253 15.96 -20.11 -2.52
C GLY A 253 14.83 -20.16 -1.47
N LYS A 254 14.24 -21.34 -1.24
CA LYS A 254 13.17 -21.51 -0.24
C LYS A 254 13.70 -21.38 1.18
N TYR A 255 14.89 -21.91 1.50
CA TYR A 255 15.46 -21.72 2.84
C TYR A 255 15.80 -20.25 3.11
N GLY A 256 16.31 -19.52 2.11
CA GLY A 256 16.52 -18.07 2.22
C GLY A 256 15.22 -17.28 2.39
N ALA A 257 14.16 -17.62 1.64
CA ALA A 257 12.85 -16.99 1.75
C ALA A 257 12.10 -17.37 3.05
N LEU A 258 12.26 -18.60 3.54
CA LEU A 258 11.71 -19.05 4.81
C LEU A 258 12.35 -18.33 5.99
N LEU A 259 13.68 -18.10 5.93
CA LEU A 259 14.38 -17.30 6.94
C LEU A 259 13.82 -15.87 7.01
N LEU A 260 13.51 -15.26 5.86
CA LEU A 260 12.79 -13.98 5.81
C LEU A 260 11.42 -14.06 6.49
N GLY A 261 10.65 -15.13 6.22
CA GLY A 261 9.35 -15.37 6.84
C GLY A 261 9.42 -15.55 8.36
N LEU A 262 10.48 -16.20 8.87
CA LEU A 262 10.72 -16.36 10.30
C LEU A 262 11.13 -15.04 10.98
N ILE A 263 12.03 -14.26 10.37
CA ILE A 263 12.41 -12.93 10.87
C ILE A 263 11.17 -12.02 10.94
N CYS A 264 10.37 -11.97 9.87
CA CYS A 264 9.12 -11.22 9.86
C CYS A 264 8.12 -11.70 10.91
N ASN A 265 7.95 -13.02 11.11
CA ASN A 265 7.02 -13.55 12.11
C ASN A 265 7.48 -13.34 13.55
N VAL A 266 8.78 -13.38 13.83
CA VAL A 266 9.34 -13.10 15.17
C VAL A 266 9.06 -11.64 15.56
N ASP A 267 9.19 -10.68 14.63
CA ASP A 267 8.87 -9.28 14.91
C ASP A 267 7.37 -8.96 14.88
N LEU A 268 6.58 -9.65 14.04
CA LEU A 268 5.13 -9.45 13.98
C LEU A 268 4.41 -10.07 15.18
N ASN A 269 4.79 -11.27 15.66
CA ASN A 269 4.15 -11.87 16.83
C ASN A 269 4.41 -11.08 18.13
N VAL A 270 5.56 -10.40 18.24
CA VAL A 270 5.84 -9.45 19.34
C VAL A 270 4.99 -8.17 19.23
N SER A 271 4.56 -7.81 18.02
CA SER A 271 3.75 -6.61 17.75
C SER A 271 2.23 -6.86 17.73
N LEU A 272 1.80 -8.10 17.44
CA LEU A 272 0.40 -8.50 17.27
C LEU A 272 -0.33 -8.82 18.58
N THR A 273 0.38 -9.08 19.67
CA THR A 273 -0.20 -9.22 21.02
C THR A 273 -0.81 -7.92 21.57
N VAL A 274 -0.85 -6.83 20.79
CA VAL A 274 -1.33 -5.50 21.19
C VAL A 274 -2.56 -5.03 20.38
N SER A 275 -3.22 -5.87 19.57
CA SER A 275 -4.39 -5.42 18.80
C SER A 275 -5.56 -6.39 18.84
N ASP A 276 -6.47 -6.20 19.79
CA ASP A 276 -7.80 -6.84 19.86
C ASP A 276 -8.92 -5.92 19.34
N GLY A 277 -8.64 -5.11 18.31
CA GLY A 277 -9.57 -4.08 17.79
C GLY A 277 -9.78 -4.13 16.27
N LEU A 278 -9.76 -5.31 15.67
CA LEU A 278 -9.51 -5.49 14.23
C LEU A 278 -10.73 -5.42 13.28
N THR A 279 -11.97 -5.38 13.76
CA THR A 279 -13.13 -5.55 12.84
C THR A 279 -13.35 -4.35 11.91
N GLY A 280 -13.12 -3.11 12.39
CA GLY A 280 -13.31 -1.89 11.57
C GLY A 280 -12.12 -1.53 10.68
N THR A 281 -10.90 -1.82 11.13
CA THR A 281 -9.67 -1.52 10.38
C THR A 281 -9.42 -2.53 9.26
N PHE A 282 -9.83 -3.79 9.40
CA PHE A 282 -9.76 -4.77 8.31
C PHE A 282 -10.67 -4.41 7.13
N PHE A 283 -11.89 -3.94 7.39
CA PHE A 283 -12.78 -3.47 6.33
C PHE A 283 -12.14 -2.35 5.53
N LEU A 284 -11.56 -1.36 6.22
CA LEU A 284 -10.88 -0.24 5.59
C LEU A 284 -9.59 -0.67 4.87
N MET A 285 -8.85 -1.65 5.39
CA MET A 285 -7.66 -2.17 4.72
C MET A 285 -8.01 -2.96 3.45
N ASN A 286 -9.07 -3.77 3.49
CA ASN A 286 -9.59 -4.46 2.30
C ASN A 286 -10.15 -3.49 1.27
N LEU A 287 -10.84 -2.43 1.71
CA LEU A 287 -11.30 -1.34 0.85
C LEU A 287 -10.13 -0.63 0.18
N MET A 288 -9.06 -0.35 0.93
CA MET A 288 -7.84 0.24 0.43
C MET A 288 -7.16 -0.63 -0.62
N THR A 289 -7.06 -1.94 -0.39
CA THR A 289 -6.54 -2.90 -1.38
C THR A 289 -7.41 -2.93 -2.64
N ALA A 290 -8.73 -2.89 -2.51
CA ALA A 290 -9.65 -2.83 -3.65
C ALA A 290 -9.49 -1.51 -4.44
N ILE A 291 -9.30 -0.38 -3.76
CA ILE A 291 -9.05 0.92 -4.38
C ILE A 291 -7.71 0.93 -5.12
N ILE A 292 -6.65 0.42 -4.50
CA ILE A 292 -5.33 0.30 -5.13
C ILE A 292 -5.45 -0.56 -6.39
N TYR A 293 -6.11 -1.72 -6.30
CA TYR A 293 -6.35 -2.59 -7.44
C TYR A 293 -7.12 -1.88 -8.56
N ASN A 294 -8.20 -1.17 -8.23
CA ASN A 294 -9.00 -0.43 -9.22
C ASN A 294 -8.21 0.72 -9.87
N GLN A 295 -7.34 1.39 -9.11
CA GLN A 295 -6.45 2.43 -9.64
C GLN A 295 -5.41 1.82 -10.60
N PHE A 296 -4.70 0.76 -10.21
CA PHE A 296 -3.70 0.10 -11.06
C PHE A 296 -4.32 -0.51 -12.32
N ARG A 297 -5.55 -1.03 -12.23
CA ARG A 297 -6.30 -1.54 -13.38
C ARG A 297 -6.55 -0.44 -14.43
N GLY A 298 -6.82 0.79 -14.00
CA GLY A 298 -6.99 1.93 -14.91
C GLY A 298 -5.73 2.24 -15.72
N TYR A 299 -4.54 2.04 -15.15
CA TYR A 299 -3.27 2.24 -15.84
C TYR A 299 -2.93 1.10 -16.81
N LEU A 300 -3.29 -0.15 -16.48
CA LEU A 300 -3.01 -1.32 -17.33
C LEU A 300 -3.89 -1.41 -18.59
N LEU A 301 -5.02 -0.72 -18.65
CA LEU A 301 -5.91 -0.71 -19.83
C LEU A 301 -5.59 0.41 -20.83
N VAL A 302 -4.61 1.26 -20.53
CA VAL A 302 -4.18 2.39 -21.39
C VAL A 302 -2.88 2.07 -22.16
N SER A 303 -2.24 0.94 -21.88
CA SER A 303 -1.12 0.37 -22.65
C SER A 303 -1.57 -0.71 -23.60
#